data_AF-A0A0K8QR59-F1
#
_entry.id   AF-A0A0K8QR59-F1
#
_cell.length_a   1.000
_cell.length_b   1.000
_cell.length_c   1.000
_cell.angle_alpha   90.00
_cell.angle_beta   90.00
_cell.angle_gamma   90.00
#
_symmetry.space_group_name_H-M   'P 1'
#
loop_
_entity.id
_entity.type
_entity.pdbx_description
1 polymer ?
#
loop_
_entity_poly.entity_id
_entity_poly.type
_entity_poly.pdbx_seq_one_letter_code
_entity_poly.pdbx_strand_id
1 'polypeptide(L)'
;MTRTLTASIAAAALLAAGTASAALKPEALRLALDSLLVATTKQSVANAILNSSTPPERNRDVNMGPPYTLTTEEIQAVFVGHGGVITIKFTGAIGVDNAFVRFLPRVVKGADGKPTVQYACVSPNIAEIATVYPGCTYDPNAMKLPAAKEGAGK
;
A
#
# COMPACT_ATOMS: atom_id res chain seq x y z
N MET A 1 67.61 -27.85 21.32
CA MET A 1 66.28 -28.48 21.45
C MET A 1 65.25 -27.55 20.85
N THR A 2 64.72 -27.95 19.70
CA THR A 2 63.75 -27.22 18.86
C THR A 2 62.34 -27.41 19.43
N ARG A 3 61.56 -26.33 19.60
CA ARG A 3 60.11 -26.43 19.85
C ARG A 3 59.34 -25.50 18.92
N THR A 4 58.33 -26.10 18.33
CA THR A 4 57.55 -25.68 17.16
C THR A 4 56.28 -24.92 17.59
N LEU A 5 55.85 -24.02 16.69
CA LEU A 5 54.60 -23.26 16.51
C LEU A 5 53.36 -23.57 17.39
N THR A 6 52.57 -22.53 17.67
CA THR A 6 51.20 -22.41 17.11
C THR A 6 50.62 -21.00 17.33
N ALA A 7 50.26 -20.33 16.23
CA ALA A 7 49.49 -19.10 16.20
C ALA A 7 48.00 -19.44 16.22
N SER A 8 47.27 -18.92 17.21
CA SER A 8 45.81 -19.05 17.29
C SER A 8 45.16 -17.82 16.69
N ILE A 9 44.73 -17.92 15.42
CA ILE A 9 43.86 -16.92 14.79
C ILE A 9 42.42 -17.37 15.05
N ALA A 10 41.73 -16.71 15.99
CA ALA A 10 40.30 -16.91 16.18
C ALA A 10 39.53 -16.14 15.10
N ALA A 11 38.98 -16.87 14.12
CA ALA A 11 38.04 -16.34 13.15
C ALA A 11 36.69 -16.08 13.85
N ALA A 12 36.38 -14.82 14.14
CA ALA A 12 35.04 -14.42 14.54
C ALA A 12 34.14 -14.39 13.30
N ALA A 13 33.34 -15.44 13.11
CA ALA A 13 32.30 -15.47 12.10
C ALA A 13 31.19 -14.48 12.49
N LEU A 14 31.10 -13.37 11.76
CA LEU A 14 29.95 -12.47 11.79
C LEU A 14 28.73 -13.20 11.22
N LEU A 15 27.78 -13.58 12.07
CA LEU A 15 26.45 -13.98 11.63
C LEU A 15 25.72 -12.74 11.08
N ALA A 16 25.83 -12.52 9.78
CA ALA A 16 24.87 -11.71 9.05
C ALA A 16 23.55 -12.52 8.96
N ALA A 17 22.69 -12.35 9.96
CA ALA A 17 21.30 -12.78 9.89
C ALA A 17 20.58 -11.89 8.86
N GLY A 18 20.76 -12.20 7.58
CA GLY A 18 19.89 -11.68 6.54
C GLY A 18 18.50 -12.27 6.77
N THR A 19 17.56 -11.45 7.27
CA THR A 19 16.15 -11.80 7.20
C THR A 19 15.83 -12.02 5.74
N ALA A 20 15.61 -13.26 5.33
CA ALA A 20 15.08 -13.54 4.00
C ALA A 20 13.76 -12.78 3.89
N SER A 21 13.75 -11.68 3.13
CA SER A 21 12.51 -11.03 2.73
C SER A 21 11.71 -12.10 2.01
N ALA A 22 10.53 -12.42 2.53
CA ALA A 22 9.60 -13.28 1.80
C ALA A 22 9.45 -12.69 0.39
N ALA A 23 9.65 -13.54 -0.62
CA ALA A 23 9.67 -13.08 -2.00
C ALA A 23 8.28 -12.54 -2.35
N LEU A 24 8.24 -11.30 -2.85
CA LEU A 24 7.02 -10.72 -3.41
C LEU A 24 6.44 -11.67 -4.47
N LYS A 25 5.14 -11.88 -4.45
CA LYS A 25 4.41 -12.63 -5.47
C LYS A 25 3.75 -11.65 -6.44
N PRO A 26 4.34 -11.40 -7.63
CA PRO A 26 3.89 -10.33 -8.51
C PRO A 26 2.44 -10.47 -8.95
N GLU A 27 2.01 -11.69 -9.29
CA GLU A 27 0.66 -11.94 -9.79
C GLU A 27 -0.43 -11.69 -8.74
N ALA A 28 -0.20 -12.09 -7.49
CA ALA A 28 -1.13 -11.80 -6.39
C ALA A 28 -1.27 -10.29 -6.16
N LEU A 29 -0.15 -9.55 -6.21
CA LEU A 29 -0.19 -8.09 -6.11
C LEU A 29 -0.96 -7.45 -7.27
N ARG A 30 -0.73 -7.88 -8.51
CA ARG A 30 -1.45 -7.37 -9.69
C ARG A 30 -2.94 -7.68 -9.60
N LEU A 31 -3.31 -8.91 -9.25
CA LEU A 31 -4.70 -9.33 -9.08
C LEU A 31 -5.43 -8.46 -8.05
N ALA A 32 -4.77 -8.17 -6.92
CA ALA A 32 -5.31 -7.29 -5.89
C ALA A 32 -5.52 -5.86 -6.42
N LEU A 33 -4.52 -5.29 -7.08
CA LEU A 33 -4.54 -3.90 -7.56
C LEU A 33 -5.53 -3.67 -8.71
N ASP A 34 -5.69 -4.67 -9.60
CA ASP A 34 -6.62 -4.63 -10.73
C ASP A 34 -8.03 -5.16 -10.37
N SER A 35 -8.26 -5.53 -9.11
CA SER A 35 -9.54 -6.06 -8.66
C SER A 35 -10.69 -5.06 -8.82
N LEU A 36 -11.90 -5.61 -9.04
CA LEU A 36 -13.13 -4.82 -9.06
C LEU A 36 -13.33 -4.01 -7.77
N LEU A 37 -12.89 -4.55 -6.63
CA LEU A 37 -12.94 -3.85 -5.34
C LEU A 37 -12.14 -2.54 -5.35
N VAL A 38 -10.90 -2.58 -5.84
CA VAL A 38 -10.05 -1.37 -5.95
C VAL A 38 -10.64 -0.39 -6.98
N ALA A 39 -11.10 -0.90 -8.12
CA ALA A 39 -11.70 -0.07 -9.18
C ALA A 39 -12.97 0.68 -8.69
N THR A 40 -13.89 -0.04 -8.05
CA THR A 40 -15.13 0.54 -7.51
C THR A 40 -14.86 1.51 -6.35
N THR A 41 -13.86 1.24 -5.52
CA THR A 41 -13.41 2.18 -4.49
C THR A 41 -12.92 3.49 -5.09
N LYS A 42 -12.05 3.42 -6.12
CA LYS A 42 -11.58 4.61 -6.86
C LYS A 42 -12.73 5.37 -7.50
N GLN A 43 -13.73 4.67 -8.05
CA GLN A 43 -14.90 5.32 -8.61
C GLN A 43 -15.74 6.02 -7.54
N SER A 44 -15.96 5.39 -6.37
CA SER A 44 -16.77 5.97 -5.31
C SER A 44 -16.12 7.22 -4.71
N VAL A 45 -14.81 7.16 -4.46
CA VAL A 45 -14.03 8.32 -4.02
C VAL A 45 -14.05 9.43 -5.08
N ALA A 46 -13.88 9.10 -6.35
CA ALA A 46 -13.95 10.10 -7.43
C ALA A 46 -15.31 10.77 -7.48
N ASN A 47 -16.40 10.00 -7.39
CA ASN A 47 -17.76 10.52 -7.34
C ASN A 47 -17.97 11.44 -6.13
N ALA A 48 -17.47 11.08 -4.95
CA ALA A 48 -17.58 11.92 -3.77
C ALA A 48 -16.80 13.24 -3.92
N ILE A 49 -15.58 13.18 -4.46
CA ILE A 49 -14.74 14.37 -4.72
C ILE A 49 -15.42 15.32 -5.72
N LEU A 50 -16.01 14.78 -6.78
CA LEU A 50 -16.61 15.60 -7.85
C LEU A 50 -17.98 16.16 -7.48
N ASN A 51 -18.71 15.53 -6.56
CA ASN A 51 -20.08 15.91 -6.20
C ASN A 51 -20.21 16.56 -4.80
N SER A 52 -19.11 16.71 -4.06
CA SER A 52 -19.09 17.32 -2.73
C SER A 52 -18.23 18.60 -2.71
N SER A 53 -18.60 19.55 -1.86
CA SER A 53 -17.77 20.73 -1.57
C SER A 53 -16.56 20.41 -0.69
N THR A 54 -16.59 19.26 -0.01
CA THR A 54 -15.52 18.79 0.88
C THR A 54 -15.05 17.40 0.47
N PRO A 55 -13.74 17.16 0.34
CA PRO A 55 -13.22 15.82 0.08
C PRO A 55 -13.62 14.82 1.18
N PRO A 56 -13.78 13.53 0.84
CA PRO A 56 -14.12 12.51 1.82
C PRO A 56 -12.97 12.28 2.80
N GLU A 57 -13.31 11.96 4.04
CA GLU A 57 -12.37 11.79 5.15
C GLU A 57 -12.29 10.33 5.65
N ARG A 58 -13.23 9.49 5.22
CA ARG A 58 -13.45 8.11 5.71
C ARG A 58 -14.36 7.31 4.78
N ASN A 59 -14.35 5.98 4.93
CA ASN A 59 -15.13 5.04 4.10
C ASN A 59 -16.62 5.40 3.97
N ARG A 60 -17.27 5.79 5.07
CA ARG A 60 -18.71 6.11 5.04
C ARG A 60 -19.05 7.35 4.20
N ASP A 61 -18.10 8.27 4.02
CA ASP A 61 -18.32 9.47 3.20
C ASP A 61 -18.37 9.12 1.70
N VAL A 62 -17.97 7.90 1.34
CA VAL A 62 -18.00 7.35 -0.03
C VAL A 62 -18.89 6.11 -0.12
N ASN A 63 -19.87 5.96 0.78
CA ASN A 63 -20.81 4.83 0.83
C ASN A 63 -20.13 3.45 0.86
N MET A 64 -18.92 3.37 1.41
CA MET A 64 -18.23 2.10 1.61
C MET A 64 -18.45 1.57 3.02
N GLY A 65 -18.44 0.24 3.15
CA GLY A 65 -18.42 -0.43 4.44
C GLY A 65 -17.15 -0.11 5.25
N PRO A 66 -17.12 -0.50 6.53
CA PRO A 66 -15.93 -0.36 7.36
C PRO A 66 -14.67 -1.01 6.73
N PRO A 67 -13.45 -0.58 7.08
CA PRO A 67 -12.25 -0.98 6.34
C PRO A 67 -11.99 -2.48 6.21
N TYR A 68 -12.43 -3.26 7.20
CA TYR A 68 -12.22 -4.70 7.31
C TYR A 68 -13.39 -5.56 6.80
N THR A 69 -14.42 -4.94 6.21
CA THR A 69 -15.57 -5.69 5.66
C THR A 69 -15.47 -5.98 4.17
N LEU A 70 -14.57 -5.27 3.46
CA LEU A 70 -14.34 -5.43 2.03
C LEU A 70 -12.96 -6.06 1.82
N THR A 71 -12.91 -7.38 1.76
CA THR A 71 -11.67 -8.17 1.77
C THR A 71 -11.65 -9.21 0.65
N THR A 72 -10.45 -9.62 0.24
CA THR A 72 -10.20 -10.77 -0.66
C THR A 72 -9.10 -11.64 -0.07
N GLU A 73 -8.64 -12.65 -0.80
CA GLU A 73 -7.46 -13.42 -0.40
C GLU A 73 -6.21 -12.52 -0.26
N GLU A 74 -6.06 -11.54 -1.14
CA GLU A 74 -4.92 -10.62 -1.20
C GLU A 74 -5.15 -9.31 -0.45
N ILE A 75 -6.41 -8.87 -0.30
CA ILE A 75 -6.76 -7.59 0.31
C ILE A 75 -7.29 -7.82 1.72
N GLN A 76 -6.54 -7.36 2.72
CA GLN A 76 -6.93 -7.39 4.13
C GLN A 76 -7.94 -6.29 4.47
N ALA A 77 -7.76 -5.08 3.92
CA ALA A 77 -8.59 -3.94 4.25
C ALA A 77 -8.47 -2.82 3.21
N VAL A 78 -9.53 -2.02 3.11
CA VAL A 78 -9.60 -0.83 2.26
C VAL A 78 -10.00 0.38 3.09
N PHE A 79 -9.10 1.35 3.21
CA PHE A 79 -9.34 2.59 3.95
C PHE A 79 -9.48 3.75 2.98
N VAL A 80 -10.44 4.63 3.25
CA VAL A 80 -10.46 6.00 2.73
C VAL A 80 -10.07 6.91 3.87
N GLY A 81 -9.11 7.79 3.63
CA GLY A 81 -8.65 8.78 4.61
C GLY A 81 -8.79 10.20 4.07
N HIS A 82 -8.18 11.14 4.79
CA HIS A 82 -8.18 12.57 4.46
C HIS A 82 -7.94 12.86 2.98
N GLY A 83 -8.77 13.72 2.40
CA GLY A 83 -8.67 14.09 0.98
C GLY A 83 -9.05 12.98 0.00
N GLY A 84 -9.71 11.91 0.46
CA GLY A 84 -10.03 10.74 -0.36
C GLY A 84 -8.85 9.84 -0.67
N VAL A 85 -7.77 9.90 0.10
CA VAL A 85 -6.64 8.97 -0.09
C VAL A 85 -7.11 7.55 0.21
N ILE A 86 -6.99 6.66 -0.76
CA ILE A 86 -7.34 5.24 -0.62
C ILE A 86 -6.09 4.50 -0.16
N THR A 87 -6.18 3.69 0.89
CA THR A 87 -5.12 2.78 1.32
C THR A 87 -5.62 1.35 1.20
N ILE A 88 -4.94 0.54 0.38
CA ILE A 88 -5.18 -0.90 0.26
C ILE A 88 -4.14 -1.60 1.11
N LYS A 89 -4.57 -2.32 2.14
CA LYS A 89 -3.70 -3.16 2.96
C LYS A 89 -3.80 -4.59 2.46
N PHE A 90 -2.65 -5.21 2.19
CA PHE A 90 -2.60 -6.56 1.68
C PHE A 90 -2.46 -7.59 2.80
N THR A 91 -2.92 -8.81 2.53
CA THR A 91 -2.59 -9.99 3.34
C THR A 91 -1.17 -10.47 3.02
N GLY A 92 -0.65 -11.42 3.80
CA GLY A 92 0.61 -12.10 3.49
C GLY A 92 0.57 -12.94 2.20
N ALA A 93 -0.61 -13.09 1.55
CA ALA A 93 -0.73 -13.85 0.30
C ALA A 93 0.16 -13.28 -0.81
N ILE A 94 0.40 -11.95 -0.81
CA ILE A 94 1.29 -11.29 -1.78
C ILE A 94 2.79 -11.49 -1.48
N GLY A 95 3.14 -12.20 -0.41
CA GLY A 95 4.53 -12.48 -0.03
C GLY A 95 5.22 -11.38 0.77
N VAL A 96 4.55 -10.27 1.09
CA VAL A 96 5.09 -9.19 1.93
C VAL A 96 4.10 -8.86 3.05
N ASP A 97 4.54 -9.02 4.30
CA ASP A 97 3.69 -8.77 5.46
C ASP A 97 3.44 -7.27 5.69
N ASN A 98 2.22 -6.94 6.11
CA ASN A 98 1.78 -5.57 6.36
C ASN A 98 1.99 -4.61 5.17
N ALA A 99 2.12 -5.15 3.97
CA ALA A 99 2.27 -4.38 2.75
C ALA A 99 1.02 -3.53 2.48
N PHE A 100 1.23 -2.33 1.94
CA PHE A 100 0.11 -1.51 1.51
C PHE A 100 0.47 -0.59 0.34
N VAL A 101 -0.58 -0.17 -0.36
CA VAL A 101 -0.54 0.81 -1.45
C VAL A 101 -1.49 1.94 -1.13
N ARG A 102 -1.10 3.16 -1.49
CA ARG A 102 -1.93 4.35 -1.40
C ARG A 102 -2.22 4.90 -2.79
N PHE A 103 -3.50 5.18 -3.06
CA PHE A 103 -3.91 5.95 -4.21
C PHE A 103 -4.26 7.38 -3.78
N LEU A 104 -3.52 8.35 -4.30
CA LEU A 104 -3.68 9.76 -4.01
C LEU A 104 -4.50 10.40 -5.13
N PRO A 105 -5.76 10.78 -4.88
CA PRO A 105 -6.58 11.45 -5.88
C PRO A 105 -6.04 12.85 -6.19
N ARG A 106 -6.15 13.27 -7.44
CA ARG A 106 -5.98 14.65 -7.91
C ARG A 106 -7.09 14.98 -8.89
N VAL A 107 -7.76 16.11 -8.67
CA VAL A 107 -8.71 16.65 -9.64
C VAL A 107 -7.92 17.28 -10.77
N VAL A 108 -8.23 16.88 -12.00
CA VAL A 108 -7.63 17.40 -13.24
C VAL A 108 -8.72 17.72 -14.25
N LYS A 109 -8.36 18.42 -15.32
CA LYS A 109 -9.28 18.68 -16.44
C LYS A 109 -9.24 17.50 -17.43
N GLY A 110 -10.38 16.89 -17.68
CA GLY A 110 -10.56 15.82 -18.66
C GLY A 110 -10.50 16.33 -20.10
N ALA A 111 -10.47 15.40 -21.06
CA ALA A 111 -10.40 15.71 -22.49
C ALA A 111 -11.63 16.47 -23.00
N ASP A 112 -12.79 16.28 -22.37
CA ASP A 112 -14.05 17.00 -22.61
C ASP A 112 -14.11 18.35 -21.88
N GLY A 113 -13.04 18.73 -21.20
CA GLY A 113 -12.93 19.95 -20.42
C GLY A 113 -13.60 19.90 -19.04
N LYS A 114 -14.23 18.77 -18.66
CA LYS A 114 -14.87 18.61 -17.35
C LYS A 114 -13.87 18.14 -16.30
N PRO A 115 -14.08 18.45 -15.00
CA PRO A 115 -13.25 17.90 -13.93
C PRO A 115 -13.33 16.37 -13.89
N THR A 116 -12.19 15.71 -13.72
CA THR A 116 -12.07 14.27 -13.50
C THR A 116 -11.03 13.99 -12.41
N VAL A 117 -11.00 12.78 -11.86
CA VAL A 117 -10.05 12.40 -10.81
C VAL A 117 -9.03 11.41 -11.37
N GLN A 118 -7.75 11.77 -11.26
CA GLN A 118 -6.63 10.87 -11.51
C GLN A 118 -6.01 10.42 -10.19
N TYR A 119 -5.37 9.26 -10.20
CA TYR A 119 -4.76 8.68 -9.00
C TYR A 119 -3.28 8.45 -9.22
N ALA A 120 -2.46 9.02 -8.33
CA ALA A 120 -1.07 8.59 -8.18
C ALA A 120 -1.03 7.36 -7.26
N CYS A 121 -0.29 6.33 -7.63
CA CYS A 121 -0.12 5.13 -6.82
C CYS A 121 1.27 5.14 -6.15
N VAL A 122 1.31 4.93 -4.83
CA VAL A 122 2.56 4.83 -4.08
C VAL A 122 2.52 3.67 -3.08
N SER A 123 3.65 3.01 -2.84
CA SER A 123 3.84 2.10 -1.72
C SER A 123 5.08 2.47 -0.93
N PRO A 124 5.03 2.52 0.41
CA PRO A 124 6.22 2.77 1.23
C PRO A 124 6.97 1.50 1.63
N ASN A 125 6.41 0.31 1.37
CA ASN A 125 6.97 -0.94 1.87
C ASN A 125 6.99 -2.10 0.85
N ILE A 126 6.67 -1.82 -0.42
CA ILE A 126 6.90 -2.74 -1.54
C ILE A 126 7.93 -2.09 -2.48
N ALA A 127 9.22 -2.38 -2.26
CA ALA A 127 10.31 -1.75 -3.00
C ALA A 127 10.24 -1.99 -4.52
N GLU A 128 9.83 -3.19 -4.91
CA GLU A 128 9.74 -3.62 -6.31
C GLU A 128 8.39 -3.26 -6.98
N ILE A 129 7.56 -2.42 -6.35
CA ILE A 129 6.20 -2.17 -6.83
C ILE A 129 6.15 -1.61 -8.24
N ALA A 130 7.09 -0.75 -8.62
CA ALA A 130 7.14 -0.18 -9.97
C ALA A 130 7.47 -1.24 -11.03
N THR A 131 8.21 -2.29 -10.65
CA THR A 131 8.51 -3.42 -11.53
C THR A 131 7.26 -4.28 -11.76
N VAL A 132 6.48 -4.51 -10.70
CA VAL A 132 5.26 -5.35 -10.77
C VAL A 132 4.05 -4.58 -11.32
N TYR A 133 3.93 -3.29 -11.01
CA TYR A 133 2.84 -2.41 -11.42
C TYR A 133 3.42 -1.04 -11.86
N PRO A 134 3.78 -0.87 -13.15
CA PRO A 134 4.49 0.32 -13.65
C PRO A 134 3.83 1.68 -13.40
N GLY A 135 2.53 1.71 -13.04
CA GLY A 135 1.83 2.94 -12.63
C GLY A 135 2.01 3.32 -11.15
N CYS A 136 2.73 2.52 -10.36
CA CYS A 136 3.01 2.74 -8.95
C CYS A 136 4.47 3.11 -8.72
N THR A 137 4.72 3.88 -7.67
CA THR A 137 6.07 4.29 -7.25
C THR A 137 6.38 3.81 -5.83
N TYR A 138 7.61 3.38 -5.59
CA TYR A 138 8.08 3.14 -4.23
C TYR A 138 8.52 4.47 -3.59
N ASP A 139 7.94 4.81 -2.45
CA ASP A 139 8.33 5.96 -1.65
C ASP A 139 8.27 5.63 -0.15
N PRO A 140 9.41 5.31 0.50
CA PRO A 140 9.44 4.94 1.92
C PRO A 140 8.97 6.07 2.85
N ASN A 141 8.97 7.33 2.40
CA ASN A 141 8.49 8.46 3.20
C ASN A 141 6.95 8.58 3.17
N ALA A 142 6.26 7.86 2.29
CA ALA A 142 4.80 7.81 2.22
C ALA A 142 4.13 7.03 3.37
N MET A 143 4.91 6.58 4.36
CA MET A 143 4.50 5.79 5.53
C MET A 143 3.60 6.54 6.53
N LYS A 144 3.55 7.88 6.45
CA LYS A 144 2.60 8.68 7.26
C LYS A 144 1.17 8.45 6.78
N LEU A 145 0.51 7.43 7.32
CA LEU A 145 -0.94 7.28 7.24
C LEU A 145 -1.59 8.55 7.84
N PRO A 146 -2.54 9.20 7.16
CA PRO A 146 -3.45 10.09 7.86
C PRO A 146 -4.20 9.21 8.88
N ALA A 147 -4.22 9.63 10.15
CA ALA A 147 -4.93 8.91 11.19
C ALA A 147 -6.39 8.72 10.73
N ALA A 148 -6.79 7.47 10.49
CA ALA A 148 -8.19 7.15 10.25
C ALA A 148 -8.95 7.57 11.52
N LYS A 149 -9.78 8.61 11.43
CA LYS A 149 -10.74 8.92 12.49
C LYS A 149 -11.89 7.93 12.38
N GLU A 150 -11.62 6.67 12.72
CA GLU A 150 -12.69 5.73 13.04
C GLU A 150 -13.29 6.18 14.37
N GLY A 151 -14.48 6.78 14.29
CA GLY A 151 -15.25 7.07 15.48
C GLY A 151 -15.58 5.75 16.17
N ALA A 152 -15.02 5.55 17.36
CA ALA A 152 -15.50 4.59 18.33
C ALA A 152 -16.99 4.92 18.59
N GLY A 153 -17.88 4.13 17.98
CA GLY A 153 -19.30 4.15 18.26
C GLY A 153 -19.55 3.36 19.54
N LYS A 154 -20.01 4.07 20.57
CA LYS A 154 -20.64 3.52 21.78
C LYS A 154 -21.91 2.75 21.44
#